data_AF-A0A3D2SP44-F1
#
_entry.id   AF-A0A3D2SP44-F1
#
_cell.length_a   1.000
_cell.length_b   1.000
_cell.length_c   1.000
_cell.angle_alpha   90.00
_cell.angle_beta   90.00
_cell.angle_gamma   90.00
#
_symmetry.space_group_name_H-M   'P 1'
#
loop_
_entity.id
_entity.type
_entity.pdbx_description
1 polymer ?
#
loop_
_entity_poly.entity_id
_entity_poly.type
_entity_poly.pdbx_seq_one_letter_code
_entity_poly.pdbx_strand_id
1 'polypeptide(L)' 'MNARPSKIICVGRSYAEHAKELGNAIPDRPVLFIKPPSSLIG' A
#
# COMPACT_ATOMS: atom_id res chain seq x y z
N MET A 1 24.07 4.08 -8.85
CA MET A 1 22.91 4.25 -9.75
C MET A 1 21.79 4.83 -8.91
N ASN A 2 21.37 6.08 -9.12
CA ASN A 2 20.34 6.70 -8.28
C ASN A 2 18.96 6.31 -8.80
N ALA A 3 18.16 5.59 -7.99
CA ALA A 3 16.81 5.22 -8.38
C ALA A 3 15.92 6.48 -8.42
N ARG A 4 15.14 6.65 -9.48
CA ARG A 4 14.12 7.71 -9.62
C ARG A 4 12.75 7.08 -9.89
N PRO A 5 12.04 6.62 -8.85
CA PRO A 5 10.75 5.95 -9.03
C PRO A 5 9.70 6.89 -9.64
N SER A 6 8.96 6.41 -10.63
CA SER A 6 7.85 7.18 -11.26
C SER A 6 6.50 6.98 -10.57
N LYS A 7 6.37 5.95 -9.73
CA LYS A 7 5.18 5.62 -8.94
C LYS A 7 5.53 4.68 -7.80
N ILE A 8 4.75 4.72 -6.72
CA ILE A 8 4.87 3.79 -5.59
C ILE A 8 3.55 3.01 -5.51
N ILE A 9 3.61 1.69 -5.71
CA ILE A 9 2.44 0.81 -5.59
C ILE A 9 2.40 0.23 -4.18
N CYS A 10 1.26 0.34 -3.53
CA CYS A 10 1.05 -0.12 -2.16
C CYS A 10 -0.02 -1.21 -2.11
N VAL A 11 0.10 -2.10 -1.14
CA VAL A 11 -0.90 -3.14 -0.84
C VAL A 11 -1.56 -2.80 0.49
N GLY A 12 -2.87 -2.59 0.47
CA GLY A 12 -3.69 -2.40 1.66
C GLY A 12 -4.19 -3.73 2.22
N ARG A 13 -4.41 -3.77 3.55
CA ARG A 13 -5.01 -4.91 4.26
C ARG A 13 -4.29 -6.24 3.99
N SER A 14 -2.96 -6.23 3.93
CA SER A 14 -2.13 -7.44 3.76
C SER A 14 -2.02 -8.31 5.02
N TYR A 15 -2.58 -7.84 6.15
CA TYR A 15 -2.60 -8.55 7.44
C TYR A 15 -4.04 -8.67 7.95
N ALA A 16 -4.44 -9.88 8.34
CA ALA A 16 -5.79 -10.16 8.82
C ALA A 16 -6.16 -9.35 10.08
N GLU A 17 -5.24 -9.24 11.04
CA GLU A 17 -5.49 -8.48 12.27
C GLU A 17 -5.66 -6.97 12.01
N HIS A 18 -4.89 -6.40 11.08
CA HIS A 18 -5.06 -5.00 10.70
C HIS A 18 -6.38 -4.76 9.94
N ALA A 19 -6.85 -5.72 9.15
CA ALA A 19 -8.19 -5.62 8.56
C ALA A 19 -9.28 -5.60 9.66
N LYS A 20 -9.17 -6.48 10.66
CA LYS A 20 -10.11 -6.55 11.79
C LYS A 20 -10.10 -5.30 12.66
N GLU A 21 -8.92 -4.74 12.96
CA GLU A 21 -8.74 -3.51 13.75
C GLU A 21 -9.63 -2.36 13.25
N LEU A 22 -9.73 -2.24 11.92
CA LEU A 22 -10.50 -1.19 11.25
C LEU A 22 -11.93 -1.63 10.86
N GLY A 23 -12.41 -2.77 11.37
CA GLY A 23 -13.73 -3.32 11.05
C GLY A 23 -13.90 -3.75 9.58
N ASN A 24 -12.80 -3.99 8.87
CA ASN A 24 -12.82 -4.37 7.46
C ASN A 24 -12.88 -5.90 7.30
N ALA A 25 -13.58 -6.35 6.26
CA ALA A 25 -13.48 -7.72 5.79
C ALA A 25 -12.06 -8.01 5.24
N ILE A 26 -11.62 -9.27 5.40
CA ILE A 26 -10.41 -9.78 4.75
C ILE A 26 -10.70 -9.84 3.23
N PRO A 27 -9.91 -9.14 2.40
CA PRO A 27 -10.17 -9.10 0.97
C PRO A 27 -9.79 -10.42 0.30
N ASP A 28 -10.54 -10.81 -0.74
CA ASP A 28 -10.28 -11.99 -1.57
C ASP A 28 -9.18 -11.75 -2.63
N ARG A 29 -8.86 -10.48 -2.89
CA ARG A 29 -7.82 -10.01 -3.80
C ARG A 29 -7.03 -8.85 -3.20
N PRO A 30 -5.76 -8.62 -3.63
CA PRO A 30 -4.97 -7.50 -3.14
C PRO A 30 -5.63 -6.15 -3.41
N VAL A 31 -5.72 -5.33 -2.37
CA VAL A 31 -6.20 -3.95 -2.48
C VAL A 31 -5.01 -3.09 -2.85
N LEU A 32 -4.96 -2.63 -4.10
CA LEU A 32 -3.85 -1.81 -4.59
C LEU A 32 -4.21 -0.33 -4.55
N PHE A 33 -3.24 0.50 -4.14
CA PHE A 33 -3.31 1.95 -4.23
C PHE A 33 -1.95 2.54 -4.56
N ILE A 34 -1.91 3.83 -4.88
CA ILE A 34 -0.69 4.49 -5.36
C ILE A 34 -0.36 5.67 -4.46
N LYS A 35 0.94 5.89 -4.25
CA LYS A 35 1.48 7.19 -3.81
C LYS A 35 2.33 7.83 -4.93
N PRO A 36 2.27 9.17 -5.08
CA PRO A 36 3.07 9.88 -6.08
C PRO A 36 4.56 9.89 -5.68
N PRO A 37 5.50 10.10 -6.63
CA PRO A 37 6.92 10.25 -6.32
C PRO A 37 7.22 11.35 -5.28
N SER A 38 6.39 12.40 -5.22
CA SER A 38 6.51 13.49 -4.25
C SER A 38 6.28 13.06 -2.78
N SER A 39 5.78 11.85 -2.52
CA SER A 39 5.67 11.31 -1.16
C SER A 39 6.94 10.58 -0.69
N LEU A 40 7.91 10.37 -1.58
CA LEU A 40 9.17 9.71 -1.23
C LEU A 40 10.07 10.69 -0.47
N ILE A 41 10.56 10.28 0.69
CA ILE A 41 11.52 11.02 1.51
C ILE A 41 12.79 10.17 1.68
N GLY A 42 13.97 10.78 1.57
CA GLY A 42 15.27 10.11 1.66
C GLY A 42 16.41 10.93 1.07
#